data_AF-A0A1H8BYU4-F1
#
_entry.id   AF-A0A1H8BYU4-F1
#
_cell.length_a   1.000
_cell.length_b   1.000
_cell.length_c   1.000
_cell.angle_alpha   90.00
_cell.angle_beta   90.00
_cell.angle_gamma   90.00
#
_symmetry.space_group_name_H-M   'P 1'
#
loop_
_entity.id
_entity.type
_entity.pdbx_description
1 polymer ?
#
loop_
_entity_poly.entity_id
_entity_poly.type
_entity_poly.pdbx_seq_one_letter_code
_entity_poly.pdbx_strand_id
1 'polypeptide(L)'
;MTARTGRAPYAQQRPRDAGGGVWSVPVPIPGNPLGYTLVYAIESPGGPVLVDAGWNHPDAWEALGGGLSALGFDVAAVRGVVVTHFHPDHAGLAGRVREESGAWIAMHEADAALVRLMRELGGGQADLQAEMLRRAGAGPDDVARATGERPAPPAAPDRELRDGDLVDLPGRVLRAVHTPGHTPGHICLHLEDAGRLFTGDHVLPGITPHIGIYPYDRDDVDPLGDFLGSLDRVGELGPLDALPAHEWMFPNAAARAAEIRHHHEEKLARLRILLAERAQPLTIWEVAAMMTWNRPWADLSAVPRGMAAGEAAAHLRTLEVRGHVRRVSGAGPVRFQALDS
;
A
#
# COMPACT_ATOMS: atom_id res chain seq x y z
N MET A 1 2.28 1.75 -26.21
CA MET A 1 2.90 0.41 -26.08
C MET A 1 2.25 -0.26 -24.89
N THR A 2 1.45 -1.30 -25.11
CA THR A 2 0.90 -2.13 -24.04
C THR A 2 2.05 -2.86 -23.36
N ALA A 3 2.38 -2.47 -22.12
CA ALA A 3 3.29 -3.25 -21.30
C ALA A 3 2.70 -4.66 -21.18
N ARG A 4 3.38 -5.66 -21.77
CA ARG A 4 3.12 -7.06 -21.43
C ARG A 4 3.41 -7.16 -19.94
N THR A 5 2.37 -7.22 -19.12
CA THR A 5 2.53 -7.54 -17.72
C THR A 5 3.17 -8.93 -17.67
N GLY A 6 4.37 -9.05 -17.12
CA GLY A 6 5.00 -10.35 -16.84
C GLY A 6 4.23 -11.18 -15.81
N ARG A 7 3.10 -10.64 -15.33
CA ARG A 7 2.22 -11.22 -14.34
C ARG A 7 1.35 -12.31 -14.95
N ALA A 8 1.65 -13.56 -14.59
CA ALA A 8 0.77 -14.68 -14.94
C ALA A 8 -0.61 -14.52 -14.25
N PRO A 9 -1.73 -14.84 -14.95
CA PRO A 9 -3.08 -14.81 -14.37
C PRO A 9 -3.17 -15.64 -13.08
N TYR A 10 -4.09 -15.27 -12.19
CA TYR A 10 -4.30 -16.00 -10.93
C TYR A 10 -4.49 -17.51 -11.13
N ALA A 11 -5.22 -17.93 -12.19
CA ALA A 11 -5.44 -19.35 -12.51
C ALA A 11 -4.14 -20.18 -12.70
N GLN A 12 -3.02 -19.52 -12.99
CA GLN A 12 -1.70 -20.15 -13.16
C GLN A 12 -0.82 -20.05 -11.90
N GLN A 13 -1.27 -19.33 -10.87
CA GLN A 13 -0.55 -19.18 -9.62
C GLN A 13 -0.75 -20.40 -8.73
N ARG A 14 0.30 -20.78 -8.02
CA ARG A 14 0.32 -21.87 -7.04
C ARG A 14 1.17 -21.43 -5.85
N PRO A 15 0.97 -22.02 -4.66
CA PRO A 15 1.91 -21.83 -3.57
C PRO A 15 3.35 -22.13 -4.03
N ARG A 16 4.30 -21.32 -3.57
CA ARG A 16 5.72 -21.50 -3.90
C ARG A 16 6.54 -21.57 -2.63
N ASP A 17 7.48 -22.50 -2.61
CA ASP A 17 8.52 -22.58 -1.59
C ASP A 17 9.60 -21.54 -1.90
N ALA A 18 9.77 -20.58 -0.98
CA ALA A 18 10.87 -19.64 -1.02
C ALA A 18 12.12 -20.23 -0.35
N GLY A 19 12.03 -21.38 0.31
CA GLY A 19 13.09 -22.04 1.07
C GLY A 19 13.16 -21.56 2.53
N GLY A 20 13.77 -22.35 3.41
CA GLY A 20 14.00 -21.96 4.81
C GLY A 20 12.71 -21.80 5.63
N GLY A 21 11.69 -22.62 5.34
CA GLY A 21 10.40 -22.59 6.01
C GLY A 21 9.58 -21.33 5.68
N VAL A 22 9.72 -20.79 4.47
CA VAL A 22 8.94 -19.63 3.99
C VAL A 22 8.27 -20.00 2.68
N TRP A 23 6.97 -19.76 2.60
CA TRP A 23 6.18 -20.01 1.39
C TRP A 23 5.34 -18.81 1.02
N SER A 24 5.11 -18.60 -0.27
CA SER A 24 4.12 -17.63 -0.76
C SER A 24 2.85 -18.37 -1.17
N VAL A 25 1.69 -17.90 -0.72
CA VAL A 25 0.35 -18.36 -1.08
C VAL A 25 -0.36 -17.24 -1.85
N PRO A 26 -0.63 -17.41 -3.15
CA PRO A 26 -1.38 -16.42 -3.92
C PRO A 26 -2.86 -16.45 -3.51
N VAL A 27 -3.39 -15.31 -3.11
CA VAL A 27 -4.79 -15.11 -2.70
C VAL A 27 -5.46 -14.13 -3.68
N PRO A 28 -6.54 -14.52 -4.38
CA PRO A 28 -7.16 -13.71 -5.41
C PRO A 28 -7.84 -12.46 -4.85
N ILE A 29 -7.91 -11.42 -5.68
CA ILE A 29 -8.68 -10.20 -5.42
C ILE A 29 -9.74 -10.07 -6.53
N PRO A 30 -10.91 -10.69 -6.38
CA PRO A 30 -11.92 -10.73 -7.44
C PRO A 30 -12.35 -9.34 -7.92
N GLY A 31 -12.41 -9.15 -9.24
CA GLY A 31 -12.79 -7.87 -9.86
C GLY A 31 -11.74 -6.75 -9.79
N ASN A 32 -10.59 -6.98 -9.15
CA ASN A 32 -9.52 -5.99 -9.04
C ASN A 32 -8.44 -6.23 -10.12
N PRO A 33 -7.92 -5.17 -10.79
CA PRO A 33 -6.87 -5.30 -11.81
C PRO A 33 -5.54 -5.89 -11.29
N LEU A 34 -5.26 -5.81 -9.99
CA LEU A 34 -4.13 -6.53 -9.38
C LEU A 34 -4.37 -8.04 -9.48
N GLY A 35 -5.59 -8.53 -9.27
CA GLY A 35 -5.95 -9.93 -9.45
C GLY A 35 -5.54 -10.87 -8.31
N TYR A 36 -4.42 -10.63 -7.61
CA TYR A 36 -4.05 -11.38 -6.38
C TYR A 36 -3.06 -10.63 -5.47
N THR A 37 -2.98 -11.07 -4.21
CA THR A 37 -1.95 -10.73 -3.22
C THR A 37 -1.18 -11.99 -2.86
N LEU A 38 0.11 -11.88 -2.56
CA LEU A 38 0.93 -12.94 -2.01
C LEU A 38 0.88 -12.84 -0.49
N VAL A 39 0.20 -13.80 0.13
CA VAL A 39 0.28 -14.03 1.57
C VAL A 39 1.47 -14.93 1.83
N TYR A 40 2.31 -14.61 2.81
CA TYR A 40 3.44 -15.46 3.13
C TYR A 40 3.19 -16.27 4.39
N ALA A 41 3.48 -17.57 4.35
CA ALA A 41 3.49 -18.43 5.52
C ALA A 41 4.93 -18.65 5.97
N ILE A 42 5.22 -18.37 7.24
CA ILE A 42 6.52 -18.61 7.86
C ILE A 42 6.37 -19.72 8.89
N GLU A 43 7.17 -20.77 8.75
CA GLU A 43 7.21 -21.90 9.66
C GLU A 43 7.60 -21.45 11.07
N SER A 44 6.88 -21.97 12.05
CA SER A 44 7.15 -21.75 13.47
C SER A 44 6.69 -22.95 14.30
N PRO A 45 7.30 -23.20 15.47
CA PRO A 45 6.84 -24.21 16.41
C PRO A 45 5.34 -24.09 16.72
N GLY A 46 4.61 -25.18 16.45
CA GLY A 46 3.17 -25.28 16.72
C GLY A 46 2.27 -24.59 15.68
N GLY A 47 2.81 -24.17 14.53
CA GLY A 47 2.04 -23.69 13.39
C GLY A 47 2.59 -22.40 12.79
N PRO A 48 2.19 -22.06 11.54
CA PRO A 48 2.77 -20.95 10.81
C PRO A 48 2.28 -19.60 11.34
N VAL A 49 3.11 -18.58 11.13
CA VAL A 49 2.71 -17.17 11.23
C VAL A 49 2.61 -16.62 9.81
N LEU A 50 1.52 -15.92 9.51
CA LEU A 50 1.29 -15.31 8.21
C LEU A 50 1.81 -13.87 8.17
N VAL A 51 2.34 -13.47 7.02
CA VAL A 51 2.47 -12.06 6.64
C VAL A 51 1.34 -11.76 5.66
N ASP A 52 0.47 -10.84 6.07
CA ASP A 52 -0.83 -10.54 5.46
C ASP A 52 -1.79 -11.74 5.44
N ALA A 53 -3.02 -11.51 5.00
CA ALA A 53 -4.09 -12.51 4.96
C ALA A 53 -4.90 -12.49 3.65
N GLY A 54 -4.76 -11.46 2.81
CA GLY A 54 -5.50 -11.38 1.55
C GLY A 54 -6.82 -10.63 1.67
N TRP A 55 -7.59 -10.67 0.57
CA TRP A 55 -8.86 -9.96 0.42
C TRP A 55 -10.06 -10.71 1.03
N ASN A 56 -10.97 -9.99 1.68
CA ASN A 56 -12.16 -10.61 2.27
C ASN A 56 -13.20 -11.03 1.20
N HIS A 57 -13.07 -12.26 0.69
CA HIS A 57 -13.99 -12.85 -0.28
C HIS A 57 -14.00 -14.40 -0.17
N PRO A 58 -15.11 -15.09 -0.49
CA PRO A 58 -15.17 -16.55 -0.49
C PRO A 58 -14.04 -17.22 -1.29
N ASP A 59 -13.84 -16.84 -2.55
CA ASP A 59 -12.74 -17.37 -3.39
C ASP A 59 -11.36 -17.14 -2.77
N ALA A 60 -11.16 -16.03 -2.08
CA ALA A 60 -9.91 -15.70 -1.41
C ALA A 60 -9.68 -16.58 -0.18
N TRP A 61 -10.74 -16.86 0.58
CA TRP A 61 -10.69 -17.78 1.70
C TRP A 61 -10.37 -19.21 1.26
N GLU A 62 -11.05 -19.69 0.21
CA GLU A 62 -10.80 -21.02 -0.36
C GLU A 62 -9.36 -21.14 -0.85
N ALA A 63 -8.85 -20.11 -1.54
CA ALA A 63 -7.48 -20.04 -2.01
C ALA A 63 -6.45 -20.05 -0.87
N LEU A 64 -6.66 -19.26 0.18
CA LEU A 64 -5.76 -19.22 1.33
C LEU A 64 -5.73 -20.59 2.04
N GLY A 65 -6.90 -21.16 2.33
CA GLY A 65 -7.01 -22.46 3.00
C GLY A 65 -6.42 -23.60 2.17
N GLY A 66 -6.78 -23.68 0.88
CA GLY A 66 -6.23 -24.67 -0.05
C GLY A 66 -4.71 -24.49 -0.26
N GLY A 67 -4.24 -23.24 -0.29
CA GLY A 67 -2.83 -22.91 -0.37
C GLY A 67 -2.04 -23.40 0.85
N LEU A 68 -2.53 -23.13 2.06
CA LEU A 68 -1.93 -23.63 3.30
C LEU A 68 -1.98 -25.17 3.38
N SER A 69 -3.10 -25.79 2.98
CA SER A 69 -3.23 -27.25 2.94
C SER A 69 -2.21 -27.90 2.01
N ALA A 70 -1.92 -27.28 0.87
CA ALA A 70 -0.88 -27.75 -0.05
C ALA A 70 0.54 -27.68 0.55
N LEU A 71 0.74 -26.85 1.57
CA LEU A 71 1.98 -26.75 2.34
C LEU A 71 1.98 -27.68 3.57
N GLY A 72 0.92 -28.45 3.79
CA GLY A 72 0.77 -29.33 4.95
C GLY A 72 0.25 -28.64 6.21
N PHE A 73 -0.28 -27.41 6.09
CA PHE A 73 -0.85 -26.66 7.21
C PHE A 73 -2.38 -26.56 7.10
N ASP A 74 -3.04 -26.60 8.25
CA ASP A 74 -4.45 -26.20 8.37
C ASP A 74 -4.52 -24.71 8.77
N VAL A 75 -5.54 -23.98 8.33
CA VAL A 75 -5.80 -22.62 8.81
C VAL A 75 -5.96 -22.62 10.33
N ALA A 76 -6.59 -23.65 10.91
CA ALA A 76 -6.74 -23.80 12.35
C ALA A 76 -5.40 -23.90 13.11
N ALA A 77 -4.30 -24.21 12.42
CA ALA A 77 -2.96 -24.24 13.01
C ALA A 77 -2.23 -22.89 12.93
N VAL A 78 -2.77 -21.88 12.24
CA VAL A 78 -2.15 -20.55 12.15
C VAL A 78 -2.05 -19.94 13.55
N ARG A 79 -0.87 -19.41 13.89
CA ARG A 79 -0.58 -18.88 15.23
C ARG A 79 -0.68 -17.37 15.31
N GLY A 80 -0.45 -16.70 14.19
CA GLY A 80 -0.45 -15.24 14.12
C GLY A 80 -0.56 -14.75 12.69
N VAL A 81 -1.04 -13.52 12.54
CA VAL A 81 -1.07 -12.76 11.29
C VAL A 81 -0.41 -11.43 11.56
N VAL A 82 0.73 -11.16 10.93
CA VAL A 82 1.33 -9.82 10.91
C VAL A 82 0.88 -9.13 9.63
N VAL A 83 0.16 -8.03 9.78
CA VAL A 83 -0.35 -7.25 8.66
C VAL A 83 0.63 -6.13 8.35
N THR A 84 1.09 -6.06 7.10
CA THR A 84 2.01 -5.02 6.62
C THR A 84 1.37 -3.64 6.66
N HIS A 85 0.09 -3.54 6.27
CA HIS A 85 -0.72 -2.33 6.36
C HIS A 85 -2.21 -2.62 6.23
N PHE A 86 -3.06 -1.63 6.55
CA PHE A 86 -4.51 -1.85 6.69
C PHE A 86 -5.30 -2.12 5.40
N HIS A 87 -4.70 -2.06 4.21
CA HIS A 87 -5.48 -2.18 2.98
C HIS A 87 -6.20 -3.53 2.88
N PRO A 88 -7.39 -3.57 2.24
CA PRO A 88 -8.29 -4.70 2.42
C PRO A 88 -7.77 -6.00 1.77
N ASP A 89 -6.86 -5.93 0.81
CA ASP A 89 -6.19 -7.06 0.19
C ASP A 89 -5.00 -7.60 1.01
N HIS A 90 -4.66 -6.96 2.12
CA HIS A 90 -3.65 -7.42 3.07
C HIS A 90 -4.33 -7.86 4.37
N ALA A 91 -5.20 -7.03 4.91
CA ALA A 91 -5.82 -7.23 6.22
C ALA A 91 -7.18 -7.94 6.16
N GLY A 92 -7.77 -8.10 4.97
CA GLY A 92 -9.19 -8.45 4.79
C GLY A 92 -9.60 -9.75 5.46
N LEU A 93 -8.83 -10.82 5.29
CA LEU A 93 -9.12 -12.12 5.90
C LEU A 93 -8.55 -12.30 7.30
N ALA A 94 -7.78 -11.35 7.83
CA ALA A 94 -7.09 -11.52 9.11
C ALA A 94 -8.06 -11.82 10.27
N GLY A 95 -9.23 -11.17 10.27
CA GLY A 95 -10.29 -11.45 11.25
C GLY A 95 -10.83 -12.88 11.17
N ARG A 96 -11.07 -13.39 9.96
CA ARG A 96 -11.57 -14.74 9.72
C ARG A 96 -10.53 -15.81 10.08
N VAL A 97 -9.25 -15.55 9.79
CA VAL A 97 -8.14 -16.43 10.23
C VAL A 97 -8.12 -16.52 11.76
N ARG A 98 -8.24 -15.40 12.48
CA ARG A 98 -8.33 -15.39 13.94
C ARG A 98 -9.55 -16.17 14.46
N GLU A 99 -10.71 -15.99 13.85
CA GLU A 99 -11.93 -16.71 14.24
C GLU A 99 -11.80 -18.23 14.13
N GLU A 100 -11.10 -18.72 13.09
CA GLU A 100 -10.90 -20.15 12.84
C GLU A 100 -9.78 -20.76 13.71
N SER A 101 -8.72 -20.01 13.98
CA SER A 101 -7.47 -20.55 14.56
C SER A 101 -7.13 -20.07 15.96
N GLY A 102 -7.75 -18.97 16.42
CA GLY A 102 -7.30 -18.24 17.60
C GLY A 102 -6.00 -17.45 17.41
N ALA A 103 -5.51 -17.29 16.16
CA ALA A 103 -4.33 -16.50 15.85
C ALA A 103 -4.45 -15.05 16.32
N TRP A 104 -3.37 -14.48 16.85
CA TRP A 104 -3.29 -13.04 17.11
C TRP A 104 -3.09 -12.26 15.81
N ILE A 105 -3.55 -11.01 15.77
CA ILE A 105 -3.30 -10.08 14.67
C ILE A 105 -2.35 -8.97 15.16
N ALA A 106 -1.27 -8.73 14.44
CA ALA A 106 -0.34 -7.64 14.69
C ALA A 106 -0.33 -6.64 13.53
N MET A 107 -0.21 -5.35 13.83
CA MET A 107 -0.14 -4.26 12.86
C MET A 107 0.62 -3.09 13.48
N HIS A 108 1.24 -2.22 12.67
CA HIS A 108 1.86 -1.01 13.21
C HIS A 108 0.85 -0.09 13.90
N GLU A 109 1.25 0.58 14.98
CA GLU A 109 0.35 1.41 15.81
C GLU A 109 -0.38 2.51 15.02
N ALA A 110 0.30 3.11 14.03
CA ALA A 110 -0.29 4.15 13.18
C ALA A 110 -1.44 3.64 12.29
N ASP A 111 -1.30 2.43 11.73
CA ASP A 111 -2.37 1.81 10.94
C ASP A 111 -3.46 1.23 11.85
N ALA A 112 -3.09 0.72 13.03
CA ALA A 112 -4.05 0.27 14.04
C ALA A 112 -4.99 1.41 14.47
N ALA A 113 -4.45 2.62 14.65
CA ALA A 113 -5.24 3.81 14.95
C ALA A 113 -6.23 4.15 13.82
N LEU A 114 -5.81 4.05 12.55
CA LEU A 114 -6.70 4.24 11.41
C LEU A 114 -7.79 3.16 11.32
N VAL A 115 -7.45 1.90 11.58
CA VAL A 115 -8.44 0.82 11.62
C VAL A 115 -9.51 1.08 12.67
N ARG A 116 -9.13 1.52 13.88
CA ARG A 116 -10.11 1.90 14.92
C ARG A 116 -11.00 3.05 14.46
N LEU A 117 -10.42 4.11 13.92
CA LEU A 117 -11.17 5.24 13.37
C LEU A 117 -12.16 4.80 12.27
N MET A 118 -11.72 3.99 11.32
CA MET A 118 -12.59 3.49 10.25
C MET A 118 -13.75 2.64 10.78
N ARG A 119 -13.51 1.85 11.84
CA ARG A 119 -14.54 1.04 12.51
C ARG A 119 -15.53 1.92 13.27
N GLU A 120 -15.08 2.99 13.91
CA GLU A 120 -15.93 3.98 14.59
C GLU A 120 -16.79 4.77 13.59
N LEU A 121 -16.21 5.17 12.45
CA LEU A 121 -16.94 5.91 11.41
C LEU A 121 -17.96 5.06 10.66
N GLY A 122 -17.77 3.74 10.61
CA GLY A 122 -18.65 2.83 9.87
C GLY A 122 -18.83 3.25 8.41
N GLY A 123 -20.07 3.58 8.04
CA GLY A 123 -20.45 4.01 6.67
C GLY A 123 -19.91 5.39 6.25
N GLY A 124 -19.38 6.21 7.17
CA GLY A 124 -18.87 7.55 6.86
C GLY A 124 -17.59 7.60 6.00
N GLN A 125 -16.99 6.45 5.68
CA GLN A 125 -15.79 6.39 4.83
C GLN A 125 -16.03 6.84 3.39
N ALA A 126 -17.23 6.59 2.86
CA ALA A 126 -17.62 7.07 1.53
C ALA A 126 -17.69 8.60 1.50
N ASP A 127 -18.21 9.21 2.57
CA ASP A 127 -18.31 10.66 2.70
C ASP A 127 -16.92 11.32 2.80
N LEU A 128 -16.00 10.71 3.55
CA LEU A 128 -14.60 11.20 3.61
C LEU A 128 -13.91 11.14 2.25
N GLN A 129 -14.10 10.06 1.48
CA GLN A 129 -13.55 9.97 0.14
C GLN A 129 -14.16 10.99 -0.81
N ALA A 130 -15.49 11.16 -0.73
CA ALA A 130 -16.20 12.16 -1.52
C ALA A 130 -15.64 13.55 -1.23
N GLU A 131 -15.41 13.85 0.05
CA GLU A 131 -14.84 15.13 0.46
C GLU A 131 -13.41 15.30 -0.03
N MET A 132 -12.55 14.28 0.09
CA MET A 132 -11.19 14.33 -0.49
C MET A 132 -11.22 14.64 -1.99
N LEU A 133 -12.12 14.02 -2.75
CA LEU A 133 -12.26 14.28 -4.19
C LEU A 133 -12.77 15.70 -4.49
N ARG A 134 -13.75 16.20 -3.73
CA ARG A 134 -14.20 17.60 -3.84
C ARG A 134 -13.08 18.59 -3.51
N ARG A 135 -12.33 18.33 -2.43
CA ARG A 135 -11.15 19.10 -2.03
C ARG A 135 -10.05 19.04 -3.09
N ALA A 136 -9.93 17.94 -3.82
CA ALA A 136 -9.02 17.86 -4.97
C ALA A 136 -9.50 18.69 -6.18
N GLY A 137 -10.79 19.02 -6.27
CA GLY A 137 -11.37 19.73 -7.40
C GLY A 137 -12.11 18.84 -8.41
N ALA A 138 -12.44 17.60 -8.02
CA ALA A 138 -13.23 16.70 -8.84
C ALA A 138 -14.66 17.25 -9.05
N GLY A 139 -15.20 17.07 -10.26
CA GLY A 139 -16.60 17.38 -10.56
C GLY A 139 -17.56 16.40 -9.88
N PRO A 140 -18.85 16.78 -9.70
CA PRO A 140 -19.84 15.96 -8.99
C PRO A 140 -20.03 14.57 -9.60
N ASP A 141 -19.95 14.45 -10.93
CA ASP A 141 -20.07 13.16 -11.64
C ASP A 141 -18.91 12.21 -11.34
N ASP A 142 -17.68 12.73 -11.33
CA ASP A 142 -16.49 11.94 -10.97
C ASP A 142 -16.54 11.56 -9.50
N VAL A 143 -16.97 12.46 -8.61
CA VAL A 143 -17.16 12.16 -7.18
C VAL A 143 -18.14 11.00 -7.02
N ALA A 144 -19.36 11.12 -7.56
CA ALA A 144 -20.40 10.11 -7.41
C ALA A 144 -20.00 8.73 -7.97
N ARG A 145 -19.22 8.71 -9.06
CA ARG A 145 -18.76 7.45 -9.69
C ARG A 145 -17.51 6.86 -9.04
N ALA A 146 -16.73 7.66 -8.31
CA ALA A 146 -15.54 7.21 -7.59
C ALA A 146 -15.85 6.77 -6.16
N THR A 147 -16.95 7.23 -5.58
CA THR A 147 -17.40 6.87 -4.24
C THR A 147 -18.48 5.79 -4.31
N GLY A 148 -18.06 4.54 -4.25
CA GLY A 148 -18.94 3.37 -4.21
C GLY A 148 -18.94 2.68 -2.85
N GLU A 149 -19.52 1.48 -2.80
CA GLU A 149 -19.41 0.60 -1.63
C GLU A 149 -17.93 0.33 -1.31
N ARG A 150 -17.57 0.55 -0.05
CA ARG A 150 -16.24 0.26 0.48
C ARG A 150 -16.27 -1.12 1.14
N PRO A 151 -15.17 -1.90 1.06
CA PRO A 151 -15.00 -3.05 1.92
C PRO A 151 -15.15 -2.65 3.39
N ALA A 152 -15.71 -3.53 4.20
CA ALA A 152 -15.73 -3.33 5.65
C ALA A 152 -14.30 -3.16 6.18
N PRO A 153 -14.08 -2.33 7.20
CA PRO A 153 -12.77 -2.22 7.85
C PRO A 153 -12.28 -3.59 8.30
N PRO A 154 -10.95 -3.84 8.23
CA PRO A 154 -10.40 -5.09 8.73
C PRO A 154 -10.61 -5.23 10.25
N ALA A 155 -10.27 -6.43 10.75
CA ALA A 155 -10.22 -6.67 12.17
C ALA A 155 -9.22 -5.72 12.86
N ALA A 156 -9.58 -5.22 14.04
CA ALA A 156 -8.61 -4.52 14.89
C ALA A 156 -7.50 -5.49 15.33
N PRO A 157 -6.24 -5.03 15.38
CA PRO A 157 -5.13 -5.87 15.80
C PRO A 157 -5.19 -6.11 17.31
N ASP A 158 -4.71 -7.29 17.71
CA ASP A 158 -4.53 -7.69 19.11
C ASP A 158 -3.19 -7.17 19.67
N ARG A 159 -2.24 -6.87 18.77
CA ARG A 159 -0.89 -6.41 19.08
C ARG A 159 -0.50 -5.24 18.18
N GLU A 160 0.10 -4.23 18.76
CA GLU A 160 0.66 -3.11 18.02
C GLU A 160 2.17 -3.25 17.92
N LEU A 161 2.70 -3.01 16.72
CA LEU A 161 4.13 -3.00 16.44
C LEU A 161 4.62 -1.55 16.28
N ARG A 162 5.88 -1.32 16.64
CA ARG A 162 6.66 -0.13 16.32
C ARG A 162 7.87 -0.50 15.48
N ASP A 163 8.54 0.53 14.95
CA ASP A 163 9.83 0.34 14.30
C ASP A 163 10.82 -0.41 15.20
N GLY A 164 11.46 -1.44 14.64
CA GLY A 164 12.47 -2.24 15.33
C GLY A 164 11.92 -3.37 16.21
N ASP A 165 10.61 -3.43 16.46
CA ASP A 165 10.00 -4.50 17.25
C ASP A 165 10.19 -5.87 16.59
N LEU A 166 10.31 -6.91 17.43
CA LEU A 166 10.35 -8.28 16.98
C LEU A 166 8.93 -8.87 16.99
N VAL A 167 8.56 -9.48 15.87
CA VAL A 167 7.35 -10.30 15.80
C VAL A 167 7.54 -11.56 16.65
N ASP A 168 6.47 -11.98 17.32
CA ASP A 168 6.38 -13.26 18.03
C ASP A 168 6.42 -14.43 17.04
N LEU A 169 7.63 -14.77 16.60
CA LEU A 169 7.94 -15.85 15.67
C LEU A 169 9.04 -16.73 16.28
N PRO A 170 8.68 -17.69 17.16
CA PRO A 170 9.66 -18.49 17.89
C PRO A 170 10.68 -19.18 16.97
N GLY A 171 11.97 -19.03 17.30
CA GLY A 171 13.07 -19.64 16.56
C GLY A 171 13.59 -18.83 15.38
N ARG A 172 12.97 -17.68 15.07
CA ARG A 172 13.36 -16.81 13.95
C ARG A 172 13.46 -15.36 14.45
N VAL A 173 14.12 -14.49 13.68
CA VAL A 173 14.19 -13.06 13.96
C VAL A 173 13.50 -12.31 12.83
N LEU A 174 12.22 -11.97 13.05
CA LEU A 174 11.43 -11.17 12.12
C LEU A 174 11.19 -9.79 12.72
N ARG A 175 11.90 -8.79 12.19
CA ARG A 175 11.87 -7.42 12.69
C ARG A 175 10.94 -6.53 11.87
N ALA A 176 10.09 -5.76 12.53
CA ALA A 176 9.32 -4.70 11.90
C ALA A 176 10.23 -3.52 11.53
N VAL A 177 10.14 -3.08 10.28
CA VAL A 177 10.82 -1.89 9.76
C VAL A 177 9.73 -0.92 9.34
N HIS A 178 9.58 0.19 10.07
CA HIS A 178 8.57 1.19 9.74
C HIS A 178 8.96 1.90 8.44
N THR A 179 8.01 1.91 7.50
CA THR A 179 8.18 2.38 6.12
C THR A 179 6.96 3.21 5.69
N PRO A 180 6.66 4.33 6.37
CA PRO A 180 5.47 5.13 6.10
C PRO A 180 5.47 5.70 4.67
N GLY A 181 4.28 5.99 4.17
CA GLY A 181 4.06 6.73 2.93
C GLY A 181 2.92 6.16 2.10
N HIS A 182 2.99 4.85 1.79
CA HIS A 182 1.87 4.13 1.18
C HIS A 182 0.64 4.15 2.11
N THR A 183 0.87 3.78 3.37
CA THR A 183 0.00 4.10 4.52
C THR A 183 0.85 4.70 5.66
N PRO A 184 0.26 5.37 6.65
CA PRO A 184 1.00 5.92 7.78
C PRO A 184 1.74 4.86 8.62
N GLY A 185 1.19 3.65 8.70
CA GLY A 185 1.73 2.54 9.46
C GLY A 185 2.30 1.40 8.61
N HIS A 186 2.61 1.61 7.34
CA HIS A 186 3.16 0.52 6.53
C HIS A 186 4.49 0.03 7.13
N ILE A 187 4.62 -1.29 7.28
CA ILE A 187 5.85 -1.95 7.72
C ILE A 187 6.36 -2.93 6.66
N CYS A 188 7.66 -2.89 6.41
CA CYS A 188 8.38 -4.05 5.89
C CYS A 188 8.74 -4.98 7.06
N LEU A 189 8.92 -6.27 6.78
CA LEU A 189 9.36 -7.24 7.79
C LEU A 189 10.68 -7.87 7.37
N HIS A 190 11.74 -7.63 8.13
CA HIS A 190 13.08 -8.14 7.86
C HIS A 190 13.28 -9.48 8.58
N LEU A 191 13.41 -10.56 7.81
CA LEU A 191 13.73 -11.90 8.29
C LEU A 191 15.25 -12.06 8.28
N GLU A 192 15.88 -11.72 9.41
CA GLU A 192 17.33 -11.50 9.51
C GLU A 192 18.15 -12.77 9.24
N ASP A 193 17.63 -13.93 9.65
CA ASP A 193 18.31 -15.22 9.49
C ASP A 193 18.29 -15.75 8.06
N ALA A 194 17.47 -15.16 7.18
CA ALA A 194 17.30 -15.60 5.79
C ALA A 194 17.70 -14.54 4.76
N GLY A 195 18.12 -13.34 5.18
CA GLY A 195 18.48 -12.25 4.26
C GLY A 195 17.31 -11.79 3.37
N ARG A 196 16.09 -11.78 3.93
CA ARG A 196 14.84 -11.53 3.20
C ARG A 196 14.05 -10.38 3.79
N LEU A 197 13.38 -9.64 2.93
CA LEU A 197 12.50 -8.55 3.30
C LEU A 197 11.11 -8.79 2.73
N PHE A 198 10.10 -8.96 3.58
CA PHE A 198 8.71 -8.86 3.14
C PHE A 198 8.42 -7.37 2.94
N THR A 199 8.24 -6.96 1.69
CA THR A 199 8.20 -5.54 1.32
C THR A 199 6.80 -4.96 1.29
N GLY A 200 5.76 -5.79 1.48
CA GLY A 200 4.37 -5.36 1.38
C GLY A 200 4.12 -4.61 0.06
N ASP A 201 3.53 -3.43 0.20
CA ASP A 201 3.30 -2.44 -0.87
C ASP A 201 4.26 -1.26 -0.77
N HIS A 202 5.48 -1.48 -0.27
CA HIS A 202 6.52 -0.45 -0.26
C HIS A 202 7.49 -0.58 -1.44
N VAL A 203 7.92 -1.81 -1.75
CA VAL A 203 8.81 -2.11 -2.88
C VAL A 203 8.22 -3.25 -3.71
N LEU A 204 7.75 -2.92 -4.92
CA LEU A 204 7.14 -3.83 -5.88
C LEU A 204 8.02 -3.95 -7.15
N PRO A 205 8.02 -5.10 -7.85
CA PRO A 205 8.99 -5.38 -8.90
C PRO A 205 8.73 -4.60 -10.19
N GLY A 206 7.50 -4.55 -10.67
CA GLY A 206 7.13 -3.96 -11.96
C GLY A 206 6.40 -2.63 -11.87
N ILE A 207 5.72 -2.38 -10.75
CA ILE A 207 4.93 -1.17 -10.52
C ILE A 207 5.49 -0.32 -9.37
N THR A 208 4.99 0.90 -9.24
CA THR A 208 5.17 1.74 -8.05
C THR A 208 3.90 1.69 -7.20
N PRO A 209 4.01 1.59 -5.87
CA PRO A 209 2.85 1.67 -4.99
C PRO A 209 2.10 2.99 -5.11
N HIS A 210 0.81 2.96 -4.81
CA HIS A 210 0.02 4.20 -4.73
C HIS A 210 0.43 5.02 -3.49
N ILE A 211 0.43 6.35 -3.60
CA ILE A 211 0.69 7.25 -2.48
C ILE A 211 -0.37 8.36 -2.56
N GLY A 212 -0.90 8.80 -1.42
CA GLY A 212 -1.81 9.95 -1.38
C GLY A 212 -3.16 9.71 -0.74
N ILE A 213 -3.23 8.80 0.24
CA ILE A 213 -4.42 8.60 1.07
C ILE A 213 -4.28 9.43 2.34
N TYR A 214 -4.63 10.72 2.27
CA TYR A 214 -4.62 11.64 3.40
C TYR A 214 -5.54 12.85 3.14
N PRO A 215 -6.00 13.58 4.18
CA PRO A 215 -6.71 14.85 3.98
C PRO A 215 -5.79 15.92 3.37
N TYR A 216 -6.08 16.35 2.14
CA TYR A 216 -5.19 17.20 1.32
C TYR A 216 -4.97 18.62 1.84
N ASP A 217 -5.69 19.02 2.88
CA ASP A 217 -5.58 20.31 3.54
C ASP A 217 -4.69 20.30 4.79
N ARG A 218 -4.17 19.13 5.19
CA ARG A 218 -3.18 19.01 6.26
C ARG A 218 -1.79 19.47 5.81
N ASP A 219 -1.07 20.08 6.74
CA ASP A 219 0.32 20.54 6.59
C ASP A 219 1.30 19.71 7.46
N ASP A 220 0.79 18.93 8.41
CA ASP A 220 1.56 18.08 9.30
C ASP A 220 1.89 16.70 8.70
N VAL A 221 1.61 16.48 7.41
CA VAL A 221 1.88 15.24 6.69
C VAL A 221 2.55 15.50 5.34
N ASP A 222 3.49 14.63 4.94
CA ASP A 222 4.12 14.58 3.63
C ASP A 222 4.33 13.12 3.18
N PRO A 223 3.27 12.42 2.73
CA PRO A 223 3.33 10.97 2.52
C PRO A 223 4.33 10.54 1.45
N LEU A 224 4.58 11.37 0.43
CA LEU A 224 5.64 11.06 -0.55
C LEU A 224 7.03 11.33 0.04
N GLY A 225 7.21 12.37 0.86
CA GLY A 225 8.44 12.59 1.61
C GLY A 225 8.77 11.40 2.53
N ASP A 226 7.78 10.93 3.28
CA ASP A 226 7.86 9.74 4.14
C ASP A 226 8.20 8.49 3.33
N PHE A 227 7.54 8.29 2.18
CA PHE A 227 7.81 7.17 1.29
C PHE A 227 9.25 7.17 0.76
N LEU A 228 9.76 8.34 0.34
CA LEU A 228 11.14 8.46 -0.16
C LEU A 228 12.16 8.18 0.95
N GLY A 229 11.93 8.67 2.17
CA GLY A 229 12.78 8.32 3.33
C GLY A 229 12.73 6.83 3.65
N SER A 230 11.56 6.20 3.50
CA SER A 230 11.38 4.76 3.69
C SER A 230 12.08 3.93 2.60
N LEU A 231 12.19 4.43 1.37
CA LEU A 231 12.99 3.77 0.32
C LEU A 231 14.49 3.85 0.63
N ASP A 232 14.96 5.00 1.13
CA ASP A 232 16.35 5.18 1.56
C ASP A 232 16.68 4.18 2.70
N ARG A 233 15.78 4.01 3.67
CA ARG A 233 15.91 3.01 4.75
C ARG A 233 15.97 1.56 4.25
N VAL A 234 15.17 1.18 3.25
CA VAL A 234 15.30 -0.14 2.60
C VAL A 234 16.66 -0.29 1.89
N GLY A 235 17.16 0.79 1.28
CA GLY A 235 18.50 0.82 0.68
C GLY A 235 19.60 0.52 1.70
N GLU A 236 19.47 1.03 2.92
CA GLU A 236 20.42 0.83 4.03
C GLU A 236 20.44 -0.60 4.58
N LEU A 237 19.35 -1.37 4.44
CA LEU A 237 19.30 -2.79 4.83
C LEU A 237 20.16 -3.68 3.92
N GLY A 238 20.56 -3.18 2.74
CA GLY A 238 21.39 -3.90 1.78
C GLY A 238 20.59 -4.75 0.78
N PRO A 239 21.29 -5.58 -0.03
CA PRO A 239 20.70 -6.28 -1.16
C PRO A 239 19.93 -7.55 -0.75
N LEU A 240 18.91 -7.40 0.10
CA LEU A 240 18.04 -8.49 0.57
C LEU A 240 17.14 -9.00 -0.58
N ASP A 241 16.75 -10.27 -0.52
CA ASP A 241 15.71 -10.81 -1.39
C ASP A 241 14.34 -10.23 -0.98
N ALA A 242 13.62 -9.66 -1.95
CA ALA A 242 12.33 -9.02 -1.74
C ALA A 242 11.17 -10.02 -1.92
N LEU A 243 10.28 -10.02 -0.94
CA LEU A 243 9.04 -10.79 -0.87
C LEU A 243 7.85 -9.81 -0.88
N PRO A 244 7.46 -9.30 -2.07
CA PRO A 244 6.41 -8.29 -2.20
C PRO A 244 5.01 -8.89 -2.07
N ALA A 245 4.04 -8.06 -1.71
CA ALA A 245 2.65 -8.50 -1.65
C ALA A 245 2.02 -8.67 -3.04
N HIS A 246 2.59 -8.07 -4.09
CA HIS A 246 2.10 -8.22 -5.45
C HIS A 246 3.19 -8.65 -6.42
N GLU A 247 2.74 -9.23 -7.54
CA GLU A 247 3.59 -9.66 -8.65
C GLU A 247 4.48 -10.88 -8.32
N TRP A 248 5.79 -10.72 -8.12
CA TRP A 248 6.72 -11.84 -7.93
C TRP A 248 7.88 -11.47 -7.01
N MET A 249 8.44 -12.48 -6.32
CA MET A 249 9.68 -12.34 -5.53
C MET A 249 10.87 -12.04 -6.45
N PHE A 250 11.79 -11.20 -5.98
CA PHE A 250 12.96 -10.76 -6.76
C PHE A 250 14.15 -10.45 -5.85
N PRO A 251 15.40 -10.58 -6.33
CA PRO A 251 16.58 -10.27 -5.54
C PRO A 251 16.81 -8.76 -5.44
N ASN A 252 17.58 -8.33 -4.43
CA ASN A 252 18.11 -6.98 -4.30
C ASN A 252 17.03 -5.87 -4.17
N ALA A 253 16.31 -5.90 -3.05
CA ALA A 253 15.35 -4.88 -2.66
C ALA A 253 15.92 -3.46 -2.70
N ALA A 254 17.18 -3.27 -2.27
CA ALA A 254 17.84 -1.97 -2.26
C ALA A 254 17.97 -1.35 -3.66
N ALA A 255 18.36 -2.14 -4.67
CA ALA A 255 18.44 -1.65 -6.05
C ALA A 255 17.06 -1.21 -6.55
N ARG A 256 16.01 -2.01 -6.30
CA ARG A 256 14.66 -1.65 -6.70
C ARG A 256 14.14 -0.42 -5.96
N ALA A 257 14.45 -0.27 -4.68
CA ALA A 257 14.09 0.93 -3.91
C ALA A 257 14.72 2.19 -4.52
N ALA A 258 15.98 2.14 -4.94
CA ALA A 258 16.65 3.24 -5.63
C ALA A 258 16.00 3.59 -6.98
N GLU A 259 15.54 2.60 -7.75
CA GLU A 259 14.79 2.82 -8.99
C GLU A 259 13.45 3.53 -8.75
N ILE A 260 12.68 3.07 -7.75
CA ILE A 260 11.40 3.69 -7.38
C ILE A 260 11.63 5.13 -6.90
N ARG A 261 12.65 5.36 -6.08
CA ARG A 261 13.02 6.70 -5.63
C ARG A 261 13.35 7.61 -6.81
N HIS A 262 14.18 7.13 -7.74
CA HIS A 262 14.54 7.88 -8.93
C HIS A 262 13.30 8.24 -9.77
N HIS A 263 12.37 7.30 -9.96
CA HIS A 263 11.11 7.55 -10.66
C HIS A 263 10.32 8.71 -10.05
N HIS A 264 10.17 8.76 -8.72
CA HIS A 264 9.44 9.83 -8.06
C HIS A 264 10.18 11.17 -8.12
N GLU A 265 11.50 11.20 -8.02
CA GLU A 265 12.28 12.43 -8.18
C GLU A 265 12.18 12.99 -9.60
N GLU A 266 12.20 12.14 -10.63
CA GLU A 266 11.91 12.57 -12.01
C GLU A 266 10.51 13.17 -12.13
N LYS A 267 9.51 12.54 -11.50
CA LYS A 267 8.12 12.99 -11.53
C LYS A 267 7.96 14.34 -10.82
N LEU A 268 8.60 14.54 -9.67
CA LEU A 268 8.68 15.82 -8.96
C LEU A 268 9.32 16.91 -9.82
N ALA A 269 10.45 16.60 -10.48
CA ALA A 269 11.15 17.55 -11.36
C ALA A 269 10.28 17.98 -12.55
N ARG A 270 9.60 17.03 -13.22
CA ARG A 270 8.68 17.30 -14.33
C ARG A 270 7.48 18.13 -13.87
N LEU A 271 6.90 17.80 -12.72
CA LEU A 271 5.77 18.53 -12.16
C LEU A 271 6.15 19.97 -11.80
N ARG A 272 7.34 20.19 -11.23
CA ARG A 272 7.85 21.54 -10.94
C ARG A 272 7.93 22.41 -12.19
N ILE A 273 8.47 21.87 -13.29
CA ILE A 273 8.55 22.57 -14.58
C ILE A 273 7.14 22.89 -15.10
N LEU A 274 6.25 21.90 -15.09
CA LEU A 274 4.86 22.05 -15.54
C LEU A 274 4.12 23.19 -14.79
N LEU A 275 4.34 23.30 -13.48
CA LEU A 275 3.68 24.32 -12.64
C LEU A 275 4.29 25.71 -12.81
N ALA A 276 5.60 25.82 -13.05
CA ALA A 276 6.28 27.12 -13.24
C ALA A 276 5.76 27.88 -14.47
N GLU A 277 5.25 27.18 -15.48
CA GLU A 277 4.66 27.76 -16.67
C GLU A 277 3.20 28.25 -16.47
N ARG A 278 2.67 28.24 -15.25
CA ARG A 278 1.25 28.52 -14.98
C ARG A 278 1.09 29.75 -14.10
N ALA A 279 0.47 30.79 -14.65
CA ALA A 279 0.23 32.04 -13.93
C ALA A 279 -0.83 31.90 -12.82
N GLN A 280 -1.82 31.01 -13.01
CA GLN A 280 -2.94 30.84 -12.08
C GLN A 280 -2.75 29.60 -11.19
N PRO A 281 -3.19 29.65 -9.92
CA PRO A 281 -3.20 28.48 -9.05
C PRO A 281 -4.09 27.37 -9.62
N LEU A 282 -3.61 26.13 -9.56
CA LEU A 282 -4.28 24.95 -10.09
C LEU A 282 -4.78 24.06 -8.96
N THR A 283 -5.94 23.43 -9.16
CA THR A 283 -6.45 22.38 -8.28
C THR A 283 -5.64 21.09 -8.44
N ILE A 284 -5.67 20.23 -7.43
CA ILE A 284 -5.06 18.89 -7.48
C ILE A 284 -5.58 18.11 -8.69
N TRP A 285 -6.88 18.22 -9.00
CA TRP A 285 -7.52 17.54 -10.12
C TRP A 285 -7.01 18.03 -11.48
N GLU A 286 -6.85 19.34 -11.66
CA GLU A 286 -6.25 19.90 -12.87
C GLU A 286 -4.79 19.46 -13.03
N VAL A 287 -4.02 19.46 -11.93
CA VAL A 287 -2.64 18.95 -11.92
C VAL A 287 -2.59 17.47 -12.32
N ALA A 288 -3.43 16.64 -11.71
CA ALA A 288 -3.51 15.22 -12.04
C ALA A 288 -3.85 15.00 -13.53
N ALA A 289 -4.77 15.79 -14.10
CA ALA A 289 -5.12 15.70 -15.51
C ALA A 289 -3.99 16.08 -16.48
N MET A 290 -3.04 16.91 -16.04
CA MET A 290 -1.87 17.31 -16.83
C MET A 290 -0.65 16.38 -16.66
N MET A 291 -0.62 15.58 -15.59
CA MET A 291 0.45 14.62 -15.34
C MET A 291 0.42 13.44 -16.33
N THR A 292 1.56 12.80 -16.54
CA THR A 292 1.66 11.60 -17.39
C THR A 292 1.31 10.34 -16.60
N TRP A 293 0.41 9.55 -17.16
CA TRP A 293 -0.04 8.27 -16.59
C TRP A 293 0.15 7.13 -17.59
N ASN A 294 -0.06 5.89 -17.13
CA ASN A 294 0.01 4.70 -17.99
C ASN A 294 -1.05 4.66 -19.10
N ARG A 295 -2.11 5.47 -18.97
CA ARG A 295 -3.17 5.69 -19.96
C ARG A 295 -3.52 7.18 -20.03
N PRO A 296 -4.00 7.69 -21.17
CA PRO A 296 -4.49 9.06 -21.25
C PRO A 296 -5.57 9.34 -20.19
N TRP A 297 -5.54 10.54 -19.60
CA TRP A 297 -6.52 10.96 -18.58
C TRP A 297 -7.98 10.81 -19.04
N ALA A 298 -8.23 11.12 -20.32
CA ALA A 298 -9.55 11.00 -20.94
C ALA A 298 -10.09 9.56 -20.91
N ASP A 299 -9.21 8.55 -20.93
CA ASP A 299 -9.55 7.13 -20.95
C ASP A 299 -9.67 6.53 -19.54
N LEU A 300 -9.30 7.27 -18.50
CA LEU A 300 -9.44 6.84 -17.12
C LEU A 300 -10.89 6.99 -16.65
N SER A 301 -11.42 5.95 -16.00
CA SER A 301 -12.68 6.05 -15.25
C SER A 301 -12.50 6.82 -13.94
N ALA A 302 -13.60 7.14 -13.25
CA ALA A 302 -13.60 8.00 -12.07
C ALA A 302 -12.70 7.50 -10.93
N VAL A 303 -12.67 6.18 -10.65
CA VAL A 303 -11.86 5.61 -9.57
C VAL A 303 -10.34 5.80 -9.84
N PRO A 304 -9.77 5.37 -10.99
CA PRO A 304 -8.39 5.68 -11.33
C PRO A 304 -8.04 7.17 -11.36
N ARG A 305 -8.97 8.04 -11.79
CA ARG A 305 -8.76 9.51 -11.70
C ARG A 305 -8.64 9.98 -10.27
N GLY A 306 -9.46 9.44 -9.36
CA GLY A 306 -9.36 9.69 -7.93
C GLY A 306 -8.01 9.27 -7.34
N MET A 307 -7.52 8.08 -7.70
CA MET A 307 -6.18 7.61 -7.29
C MET A 307 -5.08 8.51 -7.83
N ALA A 308 -5.16 8.89 -9.10
CA ALA A 308 -4.23 9.83 -9.74
C ALA A 308 -4.23 11.21 -9.07
N ALA A 309 -5.40 11.70 -8.64
CA ALA A 309 -5.52 12.93 -7.86
C ALA A 309 -4.84 12.81 -6.49
N GLY A 310 -5.00 11.68 -5.79
CA GLY A 310 -4.27 11.42 -4.54
C GLY A 310 -2.75 11.44 -4.74
N GLU A 311 -2.27 10.80 -5.80
CA GLU A 311 -0.83 10.78 -6.09
C GLU A 311 -0.30 12.17 -6.49
N ALA A 312 -1.07 12.93 -7.26
CA ALA A 312 -0.75 14.33 -7.56
C ALA A 312 -0.70 15.17 -6.27
N ALA A 313 -1.63 14.97 -5.34
CA ALA A 313 -1.65 15.65 -4.05
C ALA A 313 -0.40 15.34 -3.22
N ALA A 314 0.05 14.09 -3.18
CA ALA A 314 1.28 13.70 -2.49
C ALA A 314 2.51 14.41 -3.09
N HIS A 315 2.63 14.44 -4.42
CA HIS A 315 3.75 15.13 -5.09
C HIS A 315 3.71 16.65 -4.87
N LEU A 316 2.52 17.27 -4.94
CA LEU A 316 2.35 18.70 -4.65
C LEU A 316 2.73 19.03 -3.20
N ARG A 317 2.38 18.16 -2.25
CA ARG A 317 2.75 18.33 -0.84
C ARG A 317 4.26 18.28 -0.64
N THR A 318 4.96 17.31 -1.22
CA THR A 318 6.43 17.26 -1.15
C THR A 318 7.07 18.48 -1.81
N LEU A 319 6.55 18.94 -2.97
CA LEU A 319 7.05 20.18 -3.59
C LEU A 319 6.81 21.42 -2.70
N GLU A 320 5.70 21.45 -1.96
CA GLU A 320 5.40 22.50 -1.00
C GLU A 320 6.37 22.49 0.18
N VAL A 321 6.62 21.31 0.77
CA VAL A 321 7.62 21.13 1.84
C VAL A 321 9.02 21.53 1.37
N ARG A 322 9.37 21.22 0.11
CA ARG A 322 10.65 21.61 -0.52
C ARG A 322 10.70 23.08 -0.98
N GLY A 323 9.64 23.86 -0.75
CA GLY A 323 9.62 25.30 -1.05
C GLY A 323 9.57 25.65 -2.54
N HIS A 324 9.00 24.77 -3.38
CA HIS A 324 8.85 25.01 -4.82
C HIS A 324 7.45 25.51 -5.21
N VAL A 325 6.45 25.18 -4.40
CA VAL A 325 5.07 25.60 -4.60
C VAL A 325 4.50 26.05 -3.26
N ARG A 326 3.41 26.80 -3.29
CA ARG A 326 2.60 27.11 -2.10
C ARG A 326 1.16 26.69 -2.32
N ARG A 327 0.51 26.19 -1.27
CA ARG A 327 -0.94 26.04 -1.25
C ARG A 327 -1.61 27.40 -1.13
N VAL A 328 -2.75 27.56 -1.80
CA VAL A 328 -3.61 28.73 -1.71
C VAL A 328 -4.81 28.37 -0.84
N SER A 329 -4.86 28.91 0.37
CA SER A 329 -5.90 28.61 1.35
C SER A 329 -7.28 29.13 0.92
N GLY A 330 -8.33 28.35 1.17
CA GLY A 330 -9.72 28.72 0.91
C GLY A 330 -10.72 27.62 1.28
N ALA A 331 -12.00 27.98 1.33
CA ALA A 331 -13.09 27.03 1.60
C ALA A 331 -13.37 26.05 0.44
N GLY A 332 -13.00 26.45 -0.79
CA GLY A 332 -13.16 25.61 -1.98
C GLY A 332 -12.04 24.58 -2.17
N PRO A 333 -11.90 24.02 -3.39
CA PRO A 333 -10.83 23.07 -3.70
C PRO A 333 -9.44 23.58 -3.33
N VAL A 334 -8.60 22.67 -2.85
CA VAL A 334 -7.18 22.93 -2.55
C VAL A 334 -6.47 23.23 -3.86
N ARG A 335 -5.73 24.35 -3.87
CA ARG A 335 -4.98 24.81 -5.04
C ARG A 335 -3.52 25.03 -4.68
N PHE A 336 -2.66 24.87 -5.68
CA PHE A 336 -1.22 25.10 -5.58
C PHE A 336 -0.77 26.07 -6.67
N GLN A 337 0.20 26.91 -6.32
CA GLN A 337 0.86 27.82 -7.25
C GLN A 337 2.37 27.66 -7.10
N ALA A 338 3.10 27.70 -8.22
CA ALA A 338 4.55 27.77 -8.19
C ALA A 338 5.01 29.02 -7.45
N LEU A 339 6.13 28.91 -6.73
CA LEU A 339 6.84 30.06 -6.21
C LEU A 339 7.80 30.57 -7.28
N ASP A 340 7.86 31.89 -7.45
CA ASP A 340 8.87 32.50 -8.32
C ASP A 340 10.25 32.15 -7.78
N SER A 341 11.07 31.50 -8.62
CA SER A 341 12.44 31.11 -8.31
C SER A 341 13.41 32.27 -8.49
#